data_AF-S4RM47-F1
#
_entry.id   AF-S4RM47-F1
#
_cell.length_a   1.000
_cell.length_b   1.000
_cell.length_c   1.000
_cell.angle_alpha   90.00
_cell.angle_beta   90.00
_cell.angle_gamma   90.00
#
_symmetry.space_group_name_H-M   'P 1'
#
loop_
_entity.id
_entity.type
_entity.pdbx_description
1 polymer ?
#
loop_
_entity_poly.entity_id
_entity_poly.type
_entity_poly.pdbx_seq_one_letter_code
_entity_poly.pdbx_strand_id
1 'polypeptide(L)'
;AGVVSNTATAVVHSIVAGFPVRFSIPQSDGCKSGLRLPARRGPRLQLRRQGAPVKSSYPNIKLVEKWQLKDDNGKDLFCFKFPVKIVRCD
;
A
#
# COMPACT_ATOMS: atom_id res chain seq x y z
N ALA A 1 -5.80 11.59 20.12
CA ALA A 1 -4.68 10.81 20.66
C ALA A 1 -3.80 10.31 19.52
N GLY A 2 -2.49 10.56 19.57
CA GLY A 2 -1.54 10.02 18.60
C GLY A 2 -1.29 8.55 18.87
N VAL A 3 -1.48 7.70 17.87
CA VAL A 3 -1.08 6.29 17.94
C VAL A 3 0.45 6.26 17.81
N VAL A 4 1.13 5.69 18.79
CA VAL A 4 2.57 5.40 18.74
C VAL A 4 2.70 3.96 18.25
N SER A 5 3.43 3.76 17.15
CA SER A 5 3.66 2.42 16.57
C SER A 5 5.15 2.12 16.46
N ASN A 6 5.56 0.94 16.88
CA ASN A 6 6.93 0.41 16.84
C ASN A 6 7.24 -0.37 15.57
N THR A 7 6.21 -0.69 14.79
CA THR A 7 6.26 -1.29 13.46
C THR A 7 5.27 -0.59 12.54
N ALA A 8 5.42 -0.78 11.23
CA ALA A 8 4.42 -0.37 10.28
C ALA A 8 4.43 -1.33 9.10
N THR A 9 3.27 -1.86 8.72
CA THR A 9 3.15 -2.87 7.66
C THR A 9 2.30 -2.35 6.51
N ALA A 10 2.89 -2.25 5.32
CA ALA A 10 2.21 -1.91 4.10
C ALA A 10 1.42 -3.12 3.58
N VAL A 11 0.16 -2.88 3.22
CA VAL A 11 -0.76 -3.89 2.67
C VAL A 11 -1.45 -3.31 1.45
N VAL A 12 -1.41 -4.05 0.34
CA VAL A 12 -2.03 -3.66 -0.93
C VAL A 12 -3.09 -4.68 -1.32
N HIS A 13 -4.28 -4.17 -1.63
CA HIS A 13 -5.39 -4.97 -2.14
C HIS A 13 -5.87 -4.38 -3.47
N SER A 14 -5.84 -5.18 -4.53
CA SER A 14 -6.39 -4.79 -5.83
C SER A 14 -7.82 -5.28 -5.92
N ILE A 15 -8.78 -4.40 -6.17
CA ILE A 15 -10.18 -4.75 -6.31
C ILE A 15 -10.51 -4.81 -7.80
N VAL A 16 -10.75 -6.02 -8.31
CA VAL A 16 -11.05 -6.28 -9.72
C VAL A 16 -12.51 -6.71 -9.82
N ALA A 17 -13.31 -5.97 -10.58
CA ALA A 17 -14.76 -6.23 -10.73
C ALA A 17 -15.51 -6.42 -9.38
N GLY A 18 -15.08 -5.70 -8.33
CA GLY A 18 -15.66 -5.79 -6.98
C GLY A 18 -15.03 -6.85 -6.07
N PHE A 19 -14.18 -7.75 -6.59
CA PHE A 19 -13.52 -8.80 -5.81
C PHE A 19 -12.11 -8.37 -5.37
N PRO A 20 -11.76 -8.49 -4.07
CA PRO A 20 -10.43 -8.18 -3.58
C PRO A 20 -9.43 -9.30 -3.91
N VAL A 21 -8.41 -8.96 -4.68
CA VAL A 21 -7.24 -9.79 -4.97
C VAL A 21 -6.08 -9.32 -4.09
N ARG A 22 -5.45 -10.26 -3.37
CA ARG A 22 -4.25 -9.99 -2.58
C ARG A 22 -3.02 -10.09 -3.46
N PHE A 23 -2.25 -9.01 -3.54
CA PHE A 23 -0.93 -9.02 -4.18
C PHE A 23 0.16 -8.93 -3.12
N SER A 24 1.17 -9.80 -3.24
CA SER A 24 2.38 -9.68 -2.42
C SER A 24 3.22 -8.53 -2.95
N ILE A 25 3.43 -7.51 -2.12
CA ILE A 25 4.39 -6.45 -2.41
C ILE A 25 5.80 -6.89 -2.02
N PRO A 26 6.85 -6.45 -2.74
CA PRO A 26 8.23 -6.89 -2.48
C PRO A 26 8.75 -6.48 -1.10
N GLN A 27 8.26 -5.36 -0.57
CA GLN A 27 8.63 -4.84 0.74
C GLN A 27 7.37 -4.36 1.46
N SER A 28 6.90 -5.14 2.43
CA SER A 28 5.79 -4.77 3.29
C SER A 28 6.22 -4.03 4.55
N ASP A 29 7.51 -4.06 4.92
CA ASP A 29 8.01 -3.37 6.10
C ASP A 29 8.13 -1.85 5.81
N GLY A 30 7.30 -1.07 6.49
CA GLY A 30 7.29 0.39 6.41
C GLY A 30 8.62 1.00 6.85
N CYS A 31 9.33 0.41 7.82
CA CYS A 31 10.64 0.88 8.29
C CYS A 31 11.66 0.80 7.16
N LYS A 32 11.71 -0.36 6.50
CA LYS A 32 12.58 -0.60 5.34
C LYS A 32 12.15 0.23 4.12
N SER A 33 10.93 0.75 4.13
CA SER A 33 10.39 1.66 3.12
C SER A 33 10.62 3.15 3.46
N GLY A 34 11.47 3.45 4.43
CA GLY A 34 11.90 4.82 4.77
C GLY A 34 11.09 5.49 5.90
N LEU A 35 10.20 4.74 6.56
CA LEU A 35 9.48 5.23 7.72
C LEU A 35 10.41 5.33 8.94
N ARG A 36 10.51 6.52 9.55
CA ARG A 36 11.18 6.66 10.85
C ARG A 36 10.24 6.23 11.96
N LEU A 37 10.65 5.23 12.73
CA LEU A 37 9.91 4.73 13.88
C LEU A 37 10.52 5.20 15.21
N PRO A 38 9.71 5.37 16.28
CA PRO A 38 8.27 5.12 16.32
C PRO A 38 7.48 6.15 15.51
N ALA A 39 6.53 5.67 14.70
CA ALA A 39 5.71 6.54 13.87
C ALA A 39 4.82 7.37 14.80
N ARG A 40 5.10 8.68 14.88
CA ARG A 40 4.24 9.64 15.59
C ARG A 40 3.34 10.31 14.57
N ARG A 41 2.05 10.53 14.91
CA ARG A 41 1.17 11.38 14.09
C ARG A 41 1.83 12.76 13.94
N GLY A 42 2.30 13.06 12.74
CA GLY A 42 2.97 14.31 12.38
C GLY A 42 2.80 14.57 10.87
N PRO A 43 3.02 15.80 10.40
CA PRO A 43 2.48 16.26 9.11
C PRO A 43 3.12 15.64 7.87
N ARG A 44 4.21 14.86 7.98
CA ARG A 44 4.95 14.35 6.80
C ARG A 44 5.43 12.92 7.01
N LEU A 45 4.52 11.96 6.85
CA LEU A 45 4.87 10.55 6.68
C LEU A 45 5.25 10.33 5.21
N GLN A 46 6.54 10.16 4.91
CA GLN A 46 7.01 9.88 3.56
C GLN A 46 7.40 8.41 3.44
N LEU A 47 6.62 7.63 2.71
CA LEU A 47 7.07 6.32 2.25
C LEU A 47 7.88 6.50 0.97
N ARG A 48 9.11 5.98 0.97
CA ARG A 48 9.95 5.95 -0.22
C ARG A 48 9.46 4.84 -1.14
N ARG A 49 9.27 5.20 -2.42
CA ARG A 49 8.96 4.35 -3.60
C ARG A 49 8.49 2.93 -3.26
N GLN A 50 7.24 2.81 -2.83
CA GLN A 50 6.54 1.52 -2.90
C GLN A 50 5.82 1.45 -4.24
N GLY A 51 6.06 0.38 -4.98
CA GLY A 51 5.40 0.12 -6.26
C GLY A 51 4.96 -1.33 -6.32
N ALA A 52 3.77 -1.56 -6.87
CA ALA A 52 3.37 -2.90 -7.30
C ALA A 52 3.99 -3.15 -8.69
N PRO A 53 4.77 -4.22 -8.89
CA PRO A 53 5.32 -4.52 -10.21
C PRO A 53 4.19 -4.87 -11.19
N VAL A 54 4.13 -4.17 -12.33
CA VAL A 54 3.20 -4.49 -13.43
C VAL A 54 3.85 -5.57 -14.29
N LYS A 55 3.28 -6.77 -14.33
CA LYS A 55 3.78 -7.88 -15.16
C LYS A 55 3.16 -7.82 -16.55
N SER A 56 3.91 -8.26 -17.57
CA SER A 56 3.42 -8.36 -18.95
C SER A 56 2.21 -9.29 -19.09
N SER A 57 2.09 -10.30 -18.23
CA SER A 57 0.94 -11.21 -18.17
C SER A 57 -0.36 -10.55 -17.69
N TYR A 58 -0.31 -9.33 -17.16
CA TYR A 58 -1.51 -8.64 -16.69
C TYR A 58 -2.37 -8.21 -17.88
N PRO A 59 -3.70 -8.36 -17.79
CA PRO A 59 -4.61 -7.95 -18.83
C PRO A 59 -4.80 -6.43 -18.86
N ASN A 60 -5.30 -5.92 -19.98
CA ASN A 60 -5.81 -4.55 -20.07
C ASN A 60 -7.10 -4.45 -19.24
N ILE A 61 -7.01 -3.87 -18.04
CA ILE A 61 -8.11 -3.90 -17.06
C ILE A 61 -8.19 -2.63 -16.21
N LYS A 62 -9.41 -2.29 -15.76
CA LYS A 62 -9.67 -1.28 -14.74
C LYS A 62 -9.84 -1.95 -13.38
N LEU A 63 -9.20 -1.40 -12.36
CA LEU A 63 -9.24 -1.92 -11.00
C LEU A 63 -9.13 -0.76 -9.99
N VAL A 64 -9.47 -1.04 -8.73
CA VAL A 64 -9.26 -0.09 -7.63
C VAL A 64 -8.15 -0.60 -6.74
N GLU A 65 -7.08 0.16 -6.62
CA GLU A 65 -5.99 -0.13 -5.69
C GLU A 65 -6.35 0.42 -4.31
N LYS A 66 -6.23 -0.42 -3.29
CA LYS A 66 -6.38 -0.03 -1.87
C LYS A 66 -5.04 -0.22 -1.19
N TRP A 67 -4.51 0.89 -0.66
CA TRP A 67 -3.25 0.93 0.06
C TRP A 67 -3.49 1.23 1.53
N GLN A 68 -2.87 0.40 2.37
CA GLN A 68 -2.95 0.51 3.83
C GLN A 68 -1.55 0.48 4.42
N LEU A 69 -1.34 1.21 5.50
CA LEU A 69 -0.21 1.01 6.40
C LEU A 69 -0.76 0.76 7.78
N LYS A 70 -0.49 -0.42 8.30
CA LYS A 70 -1.01 -0.90 9.57
C LYS A 70 0.02 -0.72 10.68
N ASP A 71 -0.45 -0.32 11.85
CA ASP A 71 0.34 -0.27 13.08
C ASP A 71 0.52 -1.66 13.71
N ASP A 72 1.17 -1.70 14.87
CA ASP A 72 1.41 -2.90 15.69
C ASP A 72 0.13 -3.68 16.04
N ASN A 73 -1.01 -2.98 16.10
CA ASN A 73 -2.31 -3.54 16.45
C ASN A 73 -3.16 -3.85 15.21
N GLY A 74 -2.59 -3.75 14.01
CA GLY A 74 -3.29 -3.96 12.75
C GLY A 74 -4.25 -2.82 12.37
N LYS A 75 -4.21 -1.67 13.05
CA LYS A 75 -5.02 -0.50 12.73
C LYS A 75 -4.36 0.32 11.63
N ASP A 76 -5.19 0.89 10.76
CA ASP A 76 -4.70 1.73 9.67
C ASP A 76 -4.14 3.06 10.20
N LEU A 77 -2.83 3.27 10.06
CA LEU A 77 -2.16 4.55 10.18
C LEU A 77 -2.49 5.45 9.00
N PHE A 78 -2.57 4.86 7.80
CA PHE A 78 -3.18 5.45 6.61
C PHE A 78 -3.96 4.40 5.83
N CYS A 79 -5.01 4.83 5.13
CA CYS A 79 -5.78 4.00 4.22
C CYS A 79 -6.33 4.88 3.09
N PHE A 80 -5.99 4.57 1.84
CA PHE A 80 -6.54 5.28 0.68
C PHE A 80 -6.80 4.32 -0.47
N LYS A 81 -7.71 4.73 -1.36
CA LYS A 81 -8.08 4.00 -2.58
C LYS A 81 -7.92 4.91 -3.78
N PHE A 82 -7.49 4.35 -4.90
CA PHE A 82 -7.44 5.08 -6.17
C PHE A 82 -7.73 4.15 -7.35
N PRO A 83 -8.38 4.66 -8.41
CA PRO A 83 -8.61 3.90 -9.62
C PRO A 83 -7.31 3.75 -10.42
N VAL A 84 -7.09 2.56 -10.98
CA VAL A 84 -5.97 2.25 -11.88
C VAL A 84 -6.51 1.61 -13.16
N LYS A 85 -5.91 1.98 -14.29
CA LYS A 85 -6.12 1.31 -15.57
C LYS A 85 -4.78 0.78 -16.07
N ILE A 86 -4.66 -0.54 -16.21
CA ILE A 86 -3.51 -1.16 -16.85
C ILE A 86 -3.79 -1.15 -18.36
N VAL A 87 -2.85 -0.60 -19.12
CA VAL A 87 -2.84 -0.60 -20.58
C VAL A 87 -1.49 -1.14 -21.05
N ARG A 88 -1.50 -2.02 -22.04
CA ARG A 88 -0.31 -2.39 -22.79
C ARG A 88 -0.04 -1.35 -23.88
N CYS A 89 1.23 -1.16 -24.16
CA CYS A 89 1.70 -0.41 -25.31
C CYS A 89 1.84 -1.42 -26.45
N ASP A 90 0.75 -1.64 -27.16
CA ASP A 90 0.72 -2.39 -28.41
C ASP A 90 0.81 -1.40 -29.57
#